data_AF-A0A845GQ97-F1
#
_entry.id   AF-A0A845GQ97-F1
#
_cell.length_a   1.000
_cell.length_b   1.000
_cell.length_c   1.000
_cell.angle_alpha   90.00
_cell.angle_beta   90.00
_cell.angle_gamma   90.00
#
_symmetry.space_group_name_H-M   'P 1'
#
loop_
_entity.id
_entity.type
_entity.pdbx_description
1 polymer ?
#
loop_
_entity_poly.entity_id
_entity_poly.type
_entity_poly.pdbx_seq_one_letter_code
_entity_poly.pdbx_strand_id
1 'polypeptide(L)'
;MSINSSDFPLVWMNLSQEPGHDHQPDFDEFEANLQRGVSFVLLTDTVPADDHEHSPEEKKRTALWMKKHKLELRRLVLAMIMVEPNSAKRLGFKAFAVVFAKFWGYPLLLAASREQAMEMARELLSTHGKSSD
;
A
#
# COMPACT_ATOMS: atom_id res chain seq x y z
N MET A 1 9.00 8.88 1.71
CA MET A 1 7.76 8.49 1.01
C MET A 1 6.74 9.60 1.24
N SER A 2 5.63 9.65 0.50
CA SER A 2 4.53 10.59 0.79
C SER A 2 3.16 9.94 0.60
N ILE A 3 2.16 10.43 1.33
CA ILE A 3 0.78 9.93 1.28
C ILE A 3 -0.17 11.08 0.90
N ASN A 4 -1.03 10.84 -0.08
CA ASN A 4 -2.12 11.75 -0.45
C ASN A 4 -3.47 11.05 -0.21
N SER A 5 -4.19 11.55 0.79
CA SER A 5 -5.53 11.07 1.19
C SER A 5 -6.65 12.06 0.86
N SER A 6 -6.43 13.00 -0.07
CA SER A 6 -7.44 14.03 -0.43
C SER A 6 -8.70 13.41 -1.04
N ASP A 7 -8.55 12.28 -1.74
CA ASP A 7 -9.63 11.55 -2.41
C ASP A 7 -10.03 10.27 -1.66
N PHE A 8 -9.83 10.23 -0.33
CA PHE A 8 -10.18 9.07 0.50
C PHE A 8 -11.62 8.59 0.20
N PRO A 9 -11.87 7.27 0.03
CA PRO A 9 -11.04 6.11 0.43
C PRO A 9 -10.02 5.63 -0.61
N LEU A 10 -9.63 6.49 -1.56
CA LEU A 10 -8.53 6.24 -2.49
C LEU A 10 -7.30 6.99 -1.97
N VAL A 11 -6.26 6.26 -1.56
CA VAL A 11 -5.06 6.83 -0.95
C VAL A 11 -3.86 6.57 -1.85
N TRP A 12 -3.27 7.65 -2.36
CA TRP A 12 -2.08 7.58 -3.22
C TRP A 12 -0.80 7.63 -2.39
N MET A 13 0.11 6.71 -2.65
CA MET A 13 1.43 6.63 -2.02
C MET A 13 2.51 6.88 -3.06
N ASN A 14 3.50 7.68 -2.71
CA ASN A 14 4.77 7.74 -3.41
C ASN A 14 5.84 7.04 -2.56
N LEU A 15 6.29 5.88 -3.05
CA LEU A 15 7.29 5.03 -2.40
C LEU A 15 8.73 5.37 -2.81
N SER A 16 8.92 6.37 -3.68
CA SER A 16 10.26 6.85 -4.01
C SER A 16 10.93 7.35 -2.73
N GLN A 17 12.13 6.82 -2.46
CA GLN A 17 12.92 7.26 -1.32
C GLN A 17 13.79 8.43 -1.78
N GLU A 18 13.61 9.59 -1.17
CA GLU A 18 14.57 10.69 -1.29
C GLU A 18 15.71 10.48 -0.28
N PRO A 19 16.99 10.62 -0.68
CA PRO A 19 18.11 10.50 0.24
C PRO A 19 17.98 11.50 1.40
N GLY A 20 18.00 11.01 2.64
CA GLY A 20 17.91 11.86 3.84
C GLY A 20 16.48 12.17 4.33
N HIS A 21 15.46 11.51 3.77
CA HIS A 21 14.06 11.63 4.24
C HIS A 21 13.87 10.95 5.59
N ASP A 22 13.31 11.66 6.58
CA ASP A 22 12.86 11.04 7.81
C ASP A 22 11.61 10.20 7.52
N HIS A 23 11.66 8.89 7.76
CA HIS A 23 10.54 7.98 7.52
C HIS A 23 9.46 8.02 8.62
N GLN A 24 9.66 8.78 9.71
CA GLN A 24 8.70 8.85 10.81
C GLN A 24 7.35 9.50 10.42
N PRO A 25 7.31 10.64 9.70
CA PRO A 25 6.06 11.30 9.29
C PRO A 25 5.19 10.44 8.37
N ASP A 26 5.80 9.58 7.56
CA ASP A 26 5.12 8.70 6.61
C ASP A 26 4.20 7.68 7.32
N PHE A 27 4.59 7.22 8.51
CA PHE A 27 3.78 6.30 9.32
C PHE A 27 2.63 6.99 10.03
N ASP A 28 2.80 8.25 10.45
CA ASP A 28 1.75 9.02 11.13
C ASP A 28 0.59 9.33 10.18
N GLU A 29 0.89 9.72 8.93
CA GLU A 29 -0.14 9.91 7.89
C GLU A 29 -0.86 8.60 7.55
N PHE A 30 -0.15 7.48 7.52
CA PHE A 30 -0.77 6.17 7.33
C PHE A 30 -1.68 5.82 8.52
N GLU A 31 -1.21 6.02 9.75
CA GLU A 31 -1.97 5.77 10.97
C GLU A 31 -3.23 6.64 11.02
N ALA A 32 -3.17 7.90 10.56
CA ALA A 32 -4.33 8.78 10.45
C ALA A 32 -5.41 8.22 9.49
N ASN A 33 -5.02 7.52 8.41
CA ASN A 33 -5.98 6.82 7.54
C ASN A 33 -6.63 5.63 8.25
N LEU A 34 -5.86 4.85 9.02
CA LEU A 34 -6.39 3.73 9.82
C LEU A 34 -7.38 4.21 10.89
N GLN A 35 -7.08 5.33 11.56
CA GLN A 35 -7.93 5.91 12.61
C GLN A 35 -9.32 6.34 12.12
N ARG A 36 -9.51 6.54 10.81
CA ARG A 36 -10.83 6.81 10.22
C ARG A 36 -11.80 5.64 10.39
N GLY A 37 -11.29 4.41 10.57
CA GLY A 37 -12.11 3.23 10.77
C GLY A 37 -12.92 2.79 9.55
N VAL A 38 -12.64 3.37 8.38
CA VAL A 38 -13.31 3.09 7.10
C VAL A 38 -12.34 2.36 6.19
N SER A 39 -12.82 1.32 5.51
CA SER A 39 -11.99 0.54 4.58
C SER A 39 -11.57 1.38 3.36
N PHE A 40 -10.33 1.20 2.91
CA PHE A 40 -9.73 1.99 1.84
C PHE A 40 -8.76 1.18 0.98
N VAL A 41 -8.37 1.75 -0.15
CA VAL A 41 -7.43 1.16 -1.11
C VAL A 41 -6.21 2.06 -1.22
N LEU A 42 -5.04 1.44 -1.17
CA LEU A 42 -3.76 2.09 -1.43
C LEU A 42 -3.42 1.99 -2.92
N LEU A 43 -2.91 3.06 -3.50
CA LEU A 43 -2.52 3.17 -4.90
C LEU A 43 -1.08 3.67 -4.97
N THR A 44 -0.26 3.08 -5.83
CA THR A 44 1.08 3.59 -6.15
C THR A 44 1.38 3.41 -7.64
N ASP A 45 2.06 4.38 -8.22
CA ASP A 45 2.70 4.29 -9.54
C ASP A 45 4.24 4.29 -9.44
N THR A 46 4.74 4.19 -8.22
CA THR A 46 6.17 4.06 -7.93
C THR A 46 6.48 2.65 -7.49
N VAL A 47 7.51 2.08 -8.11
CA VAL A 47 8.08 0.79 -7.73
C VAL A 47 9.13 1.06 -6.64
N PRO A 48 9.15 0.28 -5.55
CA PRO A 48 10.24 0.38 -4.57
C PRO A 48 11.58 0.22 -5.28
N ALA A 49 12.51 1.15 -5.09
CA ALA A 49 13.84 1.04 -5.66
C ALA A 49 14.54 -0.22 -5.12
N ASP A 50 15.03 -1.07 -6.02
CA ASP A 50 15.64 -2.38 -5.69
C ASP A 50 16.99 -2.24 -4.94
N ASP A 51 17.58 -1.04 -4.94
CA ASP A 51 19.00 -0.82 -4.62
C ASP A 51 19.26 -0.19 -3.25
N HIS A 52 18.22 0.06 -2.45
CA HIS A 52 18.39 0.63 -1.11
C HIS A 52 18.17 -0.44 -0.06
N GLU A 53 19.27 -1.01 0.43
CA GLU A 53 19.23 -1.92 1.56
C GLU A 53 18.78 -1.15 2.82
N HIS A 54 17.53 -1.37 3.24
CA HIS A 54 17.03 -0.78 4.48
C HIS A 54 17.93 -1.17 5.66
N SER A 55 18.26 -0.19 6.48
CA SER A 55 19.06 -0.41 7.68
C SER A 55 18.34 -1.39 8.63
N PRO A 56 19.07 -2.15 9.46
CA PRO A 56 18.45 -3.02 10.47
C PRO A 56 17.47 -2.27 11.39
N GLU A 57 17.71 -0.98 11.66
CA GLU A 57 16.86 -0.13 12.49
C GLU A 57 15.54 0.21 11.80
N GLU A 58 15.57 0.53 10.50
CA GLU A 58 14.37 0.76 9.68
C GLU A 58 13.50 -0.51 9.58
N LYS A 59 14.15 -1.66 9.36
CA LYS A 59 13.49 -2.97 9.35
C LYS A 59 12.82 -3.24 10.69
N LYS A 60 13.50 -2.97 11.82
CA LYS A 60 12.95 -3.14 13.17
C LYS A 60 11.78 -2.20 13.45
N ARG A 61 11.88 -0.93 13.09
CA ARG A 61 10.81 0.07 13.24
C ARG A 61 9.56 -0.33 12.47
N THR A 62 9.73 -0.73 11.21
CA THR A 62 8.64 -1.22 10.37
C THR A 62 7.98 -2.47 10.98
N ALA A 63 8.78 -3.43 11.45
CA ALA A 63 8.25 -4.65 12.07
C ALA A 63 7.46 -4.38 13.35
N LEU A 64 7.92 -3.44 14.20
CA LEU A 64 7.22 -3.05 15.43
C LEU A 64 5.90 -2.33 15.14
N TRP A 65 5.92 -1.38 14.19
CA TRP A 65 4.71 -0.68 13.74
C TRP A 65 3.69 -1.68 13.16
N MET A 66 4.15 -2.56 12.28
CA MET A 66 3.33 -3.63 11.73
C MET A 66 2.70 -4.51 12.80
N LYS A 67 3.46 -4.88 13.83
CA LYS A 67 2.93 -5.68 14.94
C LYS A 67 1.81 -4.94 15.69
N LYS A 68 1.95 -3.62 15.90
CA LYS A 68 0.94 -2.79 16.56
C LYS A 68 -0.33 -2.62 15.72
N HIS A 69 -0.19 -2.48 14.39
CA HIS A 69 -1.28 -2.09 13.49
C HIS A 69 -1.88 -3.24 12.66
N LYS A 70 -1.33 -4.46 12.78
CA LYS A 70 -1.68 -5.62 11.93
C LYS A 70 -3.17 -5.90 11.79
N LEU A 71 -3.95 -5.78 12.87
CA LEU A 71 -5.38 -6.09 12.84
C LEU A 71 -6.14 -5.04 12.05
N GLU A 72 -5.89 -3.75 12.30
CA GLU A 72 -6.53 -2.67 11.55
C GLU A 72 -6.10 -2.68 10.08
N LEU A 73 -4.83 -2.96 9.78
CA LEU A 73 -4.37 -3.11 8.40
C LEU A 73 -5.13 -4.20 7.64
N ARG A 74 -5.29 -5.38 8.26
CA ARG A 74 -6.05 -6.49 7.68
C ARG A 74 -7.54 -6.19 7.52
N ARG A 75 -8.09 -5.36 8.41
CA ARG A 75 -9.51 -5.04 8.43
C ARG A 75 -9.86 -3.93 7.44
N LEU A 76 -9.04 -2.91 7.36
CA LEU A 76 -9.35 -1.65 6.68
C LEU A 76 -8.66 -1.51 5.33
N VAL A 77 -7.48 -2.10 5.11
CA VAL A 77 -6.81 -1.99 3.81
C VAL A 77 -7.28 -3.12 2.92
N LEU A 78 -8.11 -2.80 1.93
CA LEU A 78 -8.68 -3.81 1.01
C LEU A 78 -7.62 -4.37 0.06
N ALA A 79 -6.75 -3.51 -0.44
CA ALA A 79 -5.60 -3.86 -1.26
C ALA A 79 -4.63 -2.69 -1.35
N MET A 80 -3.40 -3.00 -1.74
CA MET A 80 -2.52 -2.06 -2.42
C MET A 80 -2.51 -2.40 -3.91
N ILE A 81 -2.68 -1.40 -4.77
CA ILE A 81 -2.64 -1.56 -6.22
C ILE A 81 -1.43 -0.81 -6.76
N MET A 82 -0.50 -1.54 -7.37
CA MET A 82 0.71 -0.99 -7.97
C MET A 82 0.55 -0.92 -9.48
N VAL A 83 0.78 0.26 -10.04
CA VAL A 83 0.82 0.51 -11.49
C VAL A 83 2.22 0.15 -12.01
N GLU A 84 2.26 -0.78 -12.96
CA GLU A 84 3.47 -1.14 -13.69
C GLU A 84 3.06 -1.41 -15.16
N PRO A 85 3.32 -0.45 -16.08
CA PRO A 85 2.93 -0.59 -17.48
C PRO A 85 3.60 -1.76 -18.19
N ASN A 86 4.80 -2.16 -17.77
CA ASN A 86 5.53 -3.26 -18.38
C ASN A 86 4.97 -4.62 -17.94
N SER A 87 4.42 -5.38 -18.90
CA SER A 87 3.82 -6.69 -18.64
C SER A 87 4.80 -7.72 -18.09
N ALA A 88 6.06 -7.71 -18.53
CA ALA A 88 7.10 -8.62 -18.03
C ALA A 88 7.47 -8.29 -16.57
N LYS A 89 7.60 -7.00 -16.23
CA LYS A 89 7.82 -6.57 -14.83
C LYS A 89 6.65 -6.95 -13.93
N ARG A 90 5.40 -6.73 -14.37
CA ARG A 90 4.21 -7.21 -13.63
C ARG A 90 4.24 -8.71 -13.40
N LEU A 91 4.66 -9.50 -14.39
CA LEU A 91 4.80 -10.95 -14.20
C LEU A 91 5.85 -11.26 -13.12
N GLY A 92 7.00 -10.58 -13.14
CA GLY A 92 8.04 -10.70 -12.12
C GLY A 92 7.55 -10.36 -10.71
N PHE A 93 6.68 -9.37 -10.56
CA PHE A 93 6.13 -8.98 -9.25
C PHE A 93 5.16 -9.97 -8.62
N LYS A 94 4.67 -11.00 -9.34
CA LYS A 94 3.70 -11.96 -8.77
C LYS A 94 4.25 -12.71 -7.56
N ALA A 95 5.52 -13.11 -7.59
CA ALA A 95 6.15 -13.78 -6.45
C ALA A 95 6.29 -12.83 -5.25
N PHE A 96 6.69 -11.58 -5.51
CA PHE A 96 6.77 -10.54 -4.49
C PHE A 96 5.41 -10.25 -3.85
N ALA A 97 4.33 -10.17 -4.64
CA ALA A 97 2.98 -9.92 -4.14
C ALA A 97 2.53 -10.96 -3.10
N VAL A 98 2.94 -12.22 -3.25
CA VAL A 98 2.63 -13.28 -2.27
C VAL A 98 3.36 -13.05 -0.94
N VAL A 99 4.66 -12.69 -1.00
CA VAL A 99 5.46 -12.40 0.21
C VAL A 99 4.94 -11.13 0.88
N PHE A 100 4.66 -10.10 0.09
CA PHE A 100 4.05 -8.85 0.53
C PHE A 100 2.75 -9.11 1.29
N ALA A 101 1.82 -9.87 0.72
CA ALA A 101 0.52 -10.11 1.35
C ALA A 101 0.64 -10.84 2.68
N LYS A 102 1.59 -11.78 2.81
CA LYS A 102 1.86 -12.46 4.08
C LYS A 102 2.39 -11.51 5.15
N PHE A 103 3.25 -10.58 4.76
CA PHE A 103 3.86 -9.61 5.67
C PHE A 103 2.85 -8.54 6.11
N TRP A 104 2.17 -7.91 5.16
CA TRP A 104 1.26 -6.78 5.39
C TRP A 104 -0.13 -7.20 5.86
N GLY A 105 -0.59 -8.38 5.45
CA GLY A 105 -1.92 -8.89 5.78
C GLY A 105 -3.03 -8.48 4.82
N TYR A 106 -2.73 -7.70 3.78
CA TYR A 106 -3.64 -7.34 2.70
C TYR A 106 -2.96 -7.58 1.33
N PRO A 107 -3.72 -7.81 0.25
CA PRO A 107 -3.16 -8.17 -1.04
C PRO A 107 -2.45 -7.00 -1.74
N LEU A 108 -1.39 -7.34 -2.49
CA LEU A 108 -0.81 -6.47 -3.52
C LEU A 108 -1.36 -6.90 -4.89
N LEU A 109 -2.03 -5.99 -5.59
CA LEU A 109 -2.55 -6.17 -6.93
C LEU A 109 -1.75 -5.34 -7.93
N LEU A 110 -1.78 -5.73 -9.20
CA LEU A 110 -0.97 -5.13 -10.26
C LEU A 110 -1.85 -4.60 -11.38
N ALA A 111 -1.69 -3.33 -11.74
CA ALA A 111 -2.42 -2.66 -12.81
C ALA A 111 -1.45 -2.21 -13.93
N ALA A 112 -1.93 -2.18 -15.17
CA ALA A 112 -1.19 -1.72 -16.35
C ALA A 112 -1.10 -0.19 -16.42
N SER A 113 -2.09 0.49 -15.83
CA SER A 113 -2.21 1.93 -15.89
C SER A 113 -2.90 2.47 -14.65
N ARG A 114 -2.84 3.80 -14.49
CA ARG A 114 -3.53 4.53 -13.42
C ARG A 114 -5.05 4.36 -13.54
N GLU A 115 -5.59 4.38 -14.75
CA GLU A 115 -7.01 4.18 -15.01
C GLU A 115 -7.47 2.80 -14.55
N GLN A 116 -6.72 1.75 -14.91
CA GLN A 116 -7.01 0.39 -14.47
C GLN A 116 -6.93 0.26 -12.94
N ALA A 117 -5.93 0.88 -12.31
CA ALA A 117 -5.80 0.86 -10.85
C ALA A 117 -7.00 1.53 -10.16
N MET A 118 -7.47 2.65 -10.71
CA MET A 118 -8.66 3.36 -10.21
C MET A 118 -9.94 2.55 -10.40
N GLU A 119 -10.11 1.86 -11.52
CA GLU A 119 -11.26 0.97 -11.76
C GLU A 119 -11.28 -0.17 -10.74
N MET A 120 -10.17 -0.88 -10.58
CA MET A 120 -10.01 -1.95 -9.59
C MET A 120 -10.28 -1.46 -8.17
N ALA A 121 -9.78 -0.28 -7.79
CA ALA A 121 -10.00 0.29 -6.47
C ALA A 121 -11.49 0.56 -6.20
N ARG A 122 -12.19 1.15 -7.18
CA ARG A 122 -13.64 1.42 -7.09
C ARG A 122 -14.45 0.14 -6.99
N GLU A 123 -14.07 -0.89 -7.73
CA GLU A 123 -14.71 -2.22 -7.67
C GLU A 123 -14.55 -2.85 -6.28
N LEU A 124 -13.34 -2.83 -5.72
CA LEU A 124 -13.05 -3.35 -4.37
C LEU A 124 -13.90 -2.63 -3.31
N LEU A 125 -13.93 -1.30 -3.34
CA LEU A 125 -14.70 -0.49 -2.41
C LEU A 125 -16.21 -0.76 -2.52
N SER A 126 -16.71 -0.87 -3.75
CA SER A 126 -18.14 -1.13 -4.00
C SER A 126 -18.56 -2.53 -3.55
N THR A 127 -17.71 -3.53 -3.79
CA THR A 127 -17.99 -4.92 -3.40
C THR A 127 -17.92 -5.08 -1.88
N HIS A 128 -16.95 -4.44 -1.24
CA HIS A 128 -16.82 -4.49 0.22
C HIS A 128 -18.01 -3.84 0.93
N GLY A 129 -18.48 -2.67 0.46
CA GLY A 129 -19.68 -2.02 1.00
C GLY A 129 -20.91 -2.93 0.95
N LYS A 130 -21.14 -3.62 -0.18
CA LYS A 130 -22.26 -4.57 -0.34
C LYS A 130 -22.17 -5.81 0.54
N SER A 131 -20.97 -6.19 1.00
CA SER A 131 -20.76 -7.36 1.86
C SER A 131 -20.91 -7.07 3.36
N SER A 132 -21.04 -5.80 3.73
CA SER A 132 -21.17 -5.34 5.11
C SER A 132 -22.59 -4.89 5.47
N ASP A 133 -23.52 -4.93 4.50
CA ASP A 133 -24.97 -4.75 4.64
C ASP A 133 -25.67 -6.11 4.75
#